data_AF-A0A975M7Q3-F1
#
_entry.id   AF-A0A975M7Q3-F1
#
_cell.length_a   1.000
_cell.length_b   1.000
_cell.length_c   1.000
_cell.angle_alpha   90.00
_cell.angle_beta   90.00
_cell.angle_gamma   90.00
#
_symmetry.space_group_name_H-M   'P 1'
#
loop_
_entity.id
_entity.type
_entity.pdbx_description
1 polymer ?
#
loop_
_entity_poly.entity_id
_entity_poly.type
_entity_poly.pdbx_seq_one_letter_code
_entity_poly.pdbx_strand_id
1 'polypeptide(L)' 'MDNYVDSGLFWFTVAVVNAGLAEQKNRSRWNWFLISILLGPIATVLIVVWRAPEPVAPSMTHRGGWQDPKTL' A
#
# COMPACT_ATOMS: atom_id res chain seq x y z
N MET A 1 -21.82 24.80 -20.30
CA MET A 1 -21.73 24.03 -19.04
C MET A 1 -20.69 22.97 -19.30
N ASP A 2 -19.44 23.27 -18.97
CA ASP A 2 -18.33 22.37 -19.27
C ASP A 2 -18.18 21.44 -18.08
N ASN A 3 -19.05 20.42 -18.04
CA ASN A 3 -19.05 19.37 -17.02
C ASN A 3 -17.93 18.35 -17.28
N TYR A 4 -16.74 18.83 -17.62
CA TYR A 4 -15.56 17.99 -17.76
C TYR A 4 -14.84 18.01 -16.43
N VAL A 5 -14.81 16.87 -15.75
CA VAL A 5 -13.75 16.63 -14.79
C VAL A 5 -12.46 16.84 -15.56
N ASP A 6 -11.69 17.85 -15.18
CA ASP A 6 -10.41 18.12 -15.83
C ASP A 6 -9.66 16.79 -15.88
N SER A 7 -9.25 16.40 -17.09
CA SER A 7 -8.59 15.11 -17.31
C SER A 7 -7.37 14.97 -16.40
N GLY A 8 -6.72 16.08 -16.02
CA GLY A 8 -5.66 16.11 -15.02
C GLY A 8 -6.13 15.78 -13.61
N LEU A 9 -7.27 16.31 -13.16
CA LEU A 9 -7.86 15.99 -11.85
C LEU A 9 -8.35 14.54 -11.77
N PHE A 10 -8.93 14.02 -12.85
CA PHE A 10 -9.30 12.62 -12.96
C PHE A 10 -8.06 11.72 -12.83
N TRP A 11 -6.99 12.04 -13.55
CA TRP A 11 -5.74 11.27 -13.52
C TRP A 11 -5.04 11.33 -12.15
N PHE A 12 -5.02 12.52 -11.53
CA PHE A 12 -4.48 12.71 -10.18
C PHE A 12 -5.27 11.91 -9.14
N THR A 13 -6.60 11.92 -9.24
CA THR A 13 -7.48 11.15 -8.33
C THR A 13 -7.18 9.66 -8.43
N VAL A 14 -7.07 9.11 -9.65
CA VAL A 14 -6.68 7.71 -9.87
C VAL A 14 -5.31 7.41 -9.28
N ALA A 15 -4.34 8.32 -9.43
CA ALA A 15 -3.00 8.14 -8.85
C ALA A 15 -3.02 8.08 -7.31
N VAL A 16 -3.81 8.93 -6.66
CA VAL A 16 -3.96 8.92 -5.18
C VAL A 16 -4.64 7.63 -4.70
N VAL A 17 -5.71 7.19 -5.37
CA VAL A 17 -6.42 5.95 -5.04
C VAL A 17 -5.50 4.73 -5.16
N ASN A 18 -4.72 4.65 -6.24
CA ASN A 18 -3.74 3.57 -6.45
C ASN A 18 -2.65 3.58 -5.38
N ALA A 19 -2.18 4.76 -4.98
CA ALA A 19 -1.20 4.91 -3.92
C ALA A 19 -1.72 4.39 -2.57
N GLY A 20 -2.98 4.68 -2.23
CA GLY A 20 -3.65 4.17 -1.02
C GLY A 20 -3.85 2.64 -1.05
N LEU A 21 -4.21 2.08 -2.21
CA LEU A 21 -4.36 0.63 -2.39
C LEU A 21 -3.03 -0.12 -2.20
N ALA A 22 -1.93 0.48 -2.64
CA ALA A 22 -0.59 -0.07 -2.42
C ALA A 22 -0.17 -0.03 -0.94
N GLU A 23 -0.51 1.05 -0.21
CA GLU A 23 -0.22 1.17 1.22
C GLU A 23 -0.91 0.07 2.04
N GLN A 24 -2.17 -0.25 1.71
CA GLN A 24 -2.92 -1.35 2.34
C GLN A 24 -2.27 -2.73 2.12
N LYS A 25 -1.42 -2.89 1.10
CA LYS A 25 -0.66 -4.12 0.81
C LYS A 25 0.77 -4.10 1.34
N ASN A 26 1.10 -3.18 2.26
CA ASN A 26 2.45 -3.01 2.81
C ASN A 26 3.50 -2.65 1.72
N ARG A 27 3.06 -2.00 0.63
CA ARG A 27 3.94 -1.52 -0.46
C ARG A 27 4.14 -0.01 -0.31
N SER A 28 5.26 0.51 -0.81
CA SER A 28 5.58 1.94 -0.76
C SER A 28 4.56 2.77 -1.54
N ARG A 29 3.72 3.54 -0.83
CA ARG A 29 2.73 4.47 -1.40
C ARG A 29 3.34 5.43 -2.42
N TRP A 30 4.52 5.97 -2.12
CA TRP A 30 5.19 6.97 -2.96
C TRP A 30 5.60 6.40 -4.32
N ASN A 31 6.13 5.18 -4.32
CA ASN A 31 6.57 4.54 -5.55
C ASN A 31 5.37 4.27 -6.48
N TRP A 32 4.26 3.79 -5.92
CA TRP A 32 3.05 3.49 -6.68
C TRP A 32 2.26 4.74 -7.12
N PHE A 33 2.36 5.84 -6.37
CA PHE A 33 1.85 7.13 -6.78
C PHE A 33 2.55 7.64 -8.04
N LEU A 34 3.90 7.65 -8.06
CA LEU A 34 4.69 8.07 -9.23
C LEU A 34 4.43 7.20 -10.44
N ILE A 35 4.36 5.88 -10.24
CA ILE A 35 4.00 4.91 -11.28
C ILE A 35 2.61 5.24 -11.84
N SER A 36 1.64 5.58 -10.99
CA SER A 36 0.28 5.90 -11.43
C SER A 36 0.16 7.25 -12.15
N ILE A 37 0.97 8.24 -11.79
CA ILE A 37 1.05 9.49 -12.55
C ILE A 37 1.58 9.21 -13.97
N LEU A 38 2.60 8.37 -14.10
CA LEU A 38 3.25 8.09 -15.39
C LEU A 38 2.47 7.11 -16.28
N LEU A 39 1.86 6.08 -15.70
CA LEU A 39 1.20 4.97 -16.42
C LEU A 39 -0.33 5.01 -16.35
N GLY A 40 -0.91 5.85 -15.47
CA GLY A 40 -2.36 5.97 -15.33
C GLY A 40 -3.04 4.69 -14.83
N PRO A 41 -4.19 4.29 -15.41
CA PRO A 41 -4.95 3.10 -14.98
C PRO A 41 -4.19 1.78 -15.17
N ILE A 42 -3.13 1.75 -15.98
CA ILE A 42 -2.23 0.59 -16.12
C ILE A 42 -1.51 0.29 -14.79
N ALA A 43 -1.22 1.32 -14.00
CA ALA A 43 -0.66 1.14 -12.66
C ALA A 43 -1.62 0.36 -11.74
N THR A 44 -2.93 0.53 -11.90
CA THR A 44 -3.94 -0.22 -11.13
C THR A 44 -3.90 -1.71 -11.46
N VAL A 45 -3.78 -2.05 -12.75
CA VAL A 45 -3.65 -3.44 -13.21
C VAL A 45 -2.38 -4.06 -12.62
N LEU A 46 -1.26 -3.32 -12.61
CA LEU A 46 -0.02 -3.78 -12.01
C LEU A 46 -0.13 -3.97 -10.48
N ILE A 47 -0.82 -3.09 -9.76
CA ILE A 47 -1.06 -3.25 -8.31
C ILE A 47 -1.90 -4.49 -8.00
N VAL A 48 -2.92 -4.76 -8.81
CA VAL A 48 -3.86 -5.87 -8.59
C VAL A 48 -3.24 -7.22 -8.98
N VAL A 49 -2.51 -7.27 -10.10
CA VAL A 49 -1.89 -8.51 -10.61
C VAL A 49 -0.63 -8.88 -9.80
N TRP A 50 0.13 -7.89 -9.32
CA TRP A 50 1.37 -8.18 -8.60
C TRP A 50 1.08 -8.61 -7.15
N ARG A 51 1.54 -9.80 -6.77
CA ARG A 51 1.39 -10.33 -5.41
C ARG A 51 2.01 -9.39 -4.36
N ALA A 52 1.30 -9.21 -3.26
CA ALA A 52 1.83 -8.55 -2.08
C ALA A 52 3.10 -9.30 -1.62
N PRO A 53 4.16 -8.59 -1.19
CA PRO A 53 5.33 -9.26 -0.64
C PRO A 53 4.88 -9.94 0.64
N GLU A 54 5.46 -11.10 0.95
CA GLU A 54 5.13 -11.75 2.21
C GLU A 54 5.34 -10.78 3.38
N PRO A 55 4.38 -10.69 4.32
CA PRO A 55 4.59 -9.94 5.53
C PRO A 55 5.90 -10.41 6.15
N VAL A 56 6.85 -9.50 6.35
CA VAL A 56 8.05 -9.82 7.12
C VAL A 56 7.56 -10.30 8.47
N ALA A 57 7.73 -11.60 8.74
CA ALA A 57 7.33 -12.18 9.99
C ALA A 57 7.94 -11.30 11.09
N PRO A 58 7.15 -10.78 12.04
CA PRO A 58 7.72 -10.03 13.14
C PRO A 58 8.79 -10.92 13.75
N SER A 59 10.04 -10.42 13.79
CA SER A 59 11.09 -11.12 14.50
C SER A 59 10.57 -11.26 15.93
N MET A 60 10.11 -12.45 16.28
CA MET A 60 9.92 -12.85 17.66
C MET A 60 11.32 -12.90 18.26
N THR A 61 11.94 -11.74 18.49
CA THR A 61 13.02 -11.60 19.42
C THR A 61 12.41 -11.96 20.75
N HIS A 62 12.68 -13.20 21.12
CA HIS A 62 12.45 -13.84 22.40
C HIS A 62 12.55 -12.81 23.55
N ARG A 63 11.43 -12.15 23.87
CA ARG A 63 11.32 -11.26 25.02
C ARG A 63 10.83 -12.12 26.17
N GLY A 64 11.80 -12.62 26.92
CA GLY A 64 11.71 -12.96 28.34
C GLY A 64 10.63 -13.96 28.71
N GLY A 65 11.06 -15.19 29.04
CA GLY A 65 10.23 -16.22 29.64
C GLY A 65 9.34 -15.66 30.75
N TRP A 66 8.04 -15.87 30.58
CA TRP A 66 7.08 -15.78 31.67
C TRP A 66 7.57 -16.67 32.82
N GLN A 67 7.99 -16.06 33.93
CA GLN A 67 8.13 -16.80 35.18
C GLN A 67 6.77 -16.77 35.88
N ASP A 68 6.19 -17.96 36.05
CA ASP A 68 4.96 -18.15 36.80
C ASP A 68 5.18 -17.75 38.27
N PRO A 69 4.37 -16.85 38.84
CA PRO A 69 4.50 -16.35 40.21
C PRO A 69 4.07 -17.36 41.30
N LYS A 70 4.13 -18.68 41.04
CA LYS A 70 3.63 -19.73 41.94
C LYS A 70 4.69 -20.29 42.91
N THR A 71 5.84 -19.63 43.02
CA THR A 71 6.97 -20.07 43.88
C THR A 71 7.27 -19.12 45.05
N LEU A 72 6.28 -18.34 45.52
CA LEU A 72 6.36 -17.55 46.74
C LEU A 72 5.25 -17.94 47.72
#